data_AF-A0A9D7TT69-F1
#
_entry.id   AF-A0A9D7TT69-F1
#
_cell.length_a   1.000
_cell.length_b   1.000
_cell.length_c   1.000
_cell.angle_alpha   90.00
_cell.angle_beta   90.00
_cell.angle_gamma   90.00
#
_symmetry.space_group_name_H-M   'P 1'
#
loop_
_entity.id
_entity.type
_entity.pdbx_description
1 polymer ?
#
loop_
_entity_poly.entity_id
_entity_poly.type
_entity_poly.pdbx_seq_one_letter_code
_entity_poly.pdbx_strand_id
1 'polypeptide(L)'
;MKTLITILLTSIFGNVFSQNPDIKKSWVGNYLEFISIDSQRVNFEVFGNYPKQKKYYLIGDTLRLYDKYSTSRDNFKKQYIKNYDFLITTLTESYLTLIAIDSNSLQLSGGKKKIEYCERHLVEQPKIQFETVKFISTNCYGKCPSLTLQIDKEKRLLFIGRRYAIKQGFYAATLSDSLFQSLIDILELSELDKLKTWKQQVYDAPEYTLEIHYNGKVKYLKNFFLPAVTHELIKYLLEISKKVDLKETKEPFEISFATE
;
A
#
# COMPACT_ATOMS: atom_id res chain seq x y z
N MET A 1 59.24 18.77 49.16
CA MET A 1 58.99 18.06 47.89
C MET A 1 58.07 16.88 48.13
N LYS A 2 56.84 16.94 47.62
CA LYS A 2 56.01 15.82 47.14
C LYS A 2 54.62 16.38 46.85
N THR A 3 54.36 16.68 45.58
CA THR A 3 53.05 17.10 45.08
C THR A 3 52.32 15.84 44.61
N LEU A 4 51.20 15.48 45.24
CA LEU A 4 50.30 14.46 44.72
C LEU A 4 49.38 15.11 43.68
N ILE A 5 49.45 14.65 42.44
CA ILE A 5 48.47 14.95 41.39
C ILE A 5 47.58 13.72 41.27
N THR A 6 46.34 13.84 41.73
CA THR A 6 45.31 12.82 41.54
C THR A 6 44.58 13.11 40.23
N ILE A 7 44.81 12.30 39.20
CA ILE A 7 44.05 12.36 37.95
C ILE A 7 42.78 11.51 38.14
N LEU A 8 41.63 12.18 38.20
CA LEU A 8 40.32 11.53 38.24
C LEU A 8 39.90 11.21 36.79
N LEU A 9 40.07 9.96 36.38
CA LEU A 9 39.56 9.45 35.10
C LEU A 9 38.06 9.13 35.26
N THR A 10 37.18 10.04 34.85
CA THR A 10 35.75 9.76 34.76
C THR A 10 35.46 9.03 33.45
N SER A 11 35.37 7.70 33.52
CA SER A 11 34.85 6.86 32.45
C SER A 11 33.35 7.14 32.29
N ILE A 12 33.00 8.06 31.39
CA ILE A 12 31.62 8.21 30.92
C ILE A 12 31.33 6.98 30.03
N PHE A 13 30.89 5.90 30.64
CA PHE A 13 30.19 4.83 29.93
C PHE A 13 28.84 5.39 29.48
N GLY A 14 28.86 6.13 28.37
CA GLY A 14 27.65 6.41 27.61
C GLY A 14 27.10 5.05 27.17
N ASN A 15 25.99 4.63 27.78
CA ASN A 15 25.14 3.60 27.20
C ASN A 15 24.66 4.15 25.86
N VAL A 16 25.41 3.89 24.79
CA VAL A 16 24.87 3.96 23.43
C VAL A 16 23.84 2.84 23.39
N PHE A 17 22.59 3.18 23.72
CA PHE A 17 21.46 2.36 23.34
C PHE A 17 21.50 2.28 21.82
N SER A 18 22.15 1.24 21.30
CA SER A 18 21.95 0.78 19.94
C SER A 18 20.51 0.28 19.87
N GLN A 19 19.56 1.20 19.73
CA GLN A 19 18.22 0.87 19.30
C GLN A 19 18.40 0.34 17.88
N ASN A 20 18.48 -0.98 17.71
CA ASN A 20 18.43 -1.56 16.39
C ASN A 20 17.09 -1.14 15.78
N PRO A 21 17.09 -0.30 14.73
CA PRO A 21 15.86 0.22 14.16
C PRO A 21 14.94 -0.93 13.76
N ASP A 22 13.64 -0.82 14.09
CA ASP A 22 12.70 -1.88 13.77
C ASP A 22 12.40 -1.90 12.27
N ILE A 23 12.74 -3.02 11.62
CA ILE A 23 12.45 -3.23 10.20
C ILE A 23 10.95 -3.49 9.94
N LYS A 24 10.18 -3.84 10.98
CA LYS A 24 8.75 -4.19 10.89
C LYS A 24 7.87 -2.96 10.71
N LYS A 25 7.92 -2.40 9.51
CA LYS A 25 7.16 -1.23 9.09
C LYS A 25 6.65 -1.43 7.67
N SER A 26 5.95 -0.43 7.17
CA SER A 26 5.65 -0.32 5.74
C SER A 26 6.58 0.70 5.11
N TRP A 27 7.22 0.29 4.02
CA TRP A 27 8.24 1.08 3.35
C TRP A 27 7.84 1.29 1.88
N VAL A 28 8.00 2.51 1.40
CA VAL A 28 7.62 2.94 0.05
C VAL A 28 8.86 3.43 -0.69
N GLY A 29 9.09 2.87 -1.88
CA GLY A 29 10.15 3.27 -2.78
C GLY A 29 9.73 4.41 -3.70
N ASN A 30 10.71 5.10 -4.28
CA ASN A 30 10.49 6.26 -5.15
C ASN A 30 9.64 5.94 -6.38
N TYR A 31 9.62 4.69 -6.83
CA TYR A 31 8.82 4.22 -7.96
C TYR A 31 7.67 3.32 -7.50
N LEU A 32 7.09 3.61 -6.32
CA LEU A 32 5.98 2.87 -5.72
C LEU A 32 6.26 1.39 -5.47
N GLU A 33 7.53 1.00 -5.33
CA GLU A 33 7.85 -0.28 -4.71
C GLU A 33 7.34 -0.26 -3.28
N PHE A 34 6.76 -1.35 -2.84
CA PHE A 34 6.19 -1.43 -1.50
C PHE A 34 6.66 -2.71 -0.82
N ILE A 35 7.17 -2.54 0.40
CA ILE A 35 7.48 -3.66 1.27
C ILE A 35 6.87 -3.40 2.64
N SER A 36 6.01 -4.31 3.09
CA SER A 36 5.45 -4.27 4.45
C SER A 36 5.90 -5.51 5.19
N ILE A 37 6.51 -5.31 6.36
CA ILE A 37 7.13 -6.36 7.16
C ILE A 37 6.42 -6.38 8.51
N ASP A 38 5.83 -7.53 8.87
CA ASP A 38 5.22 -7.75 10.17
C ASP A 38 5.95 -8.86 10.95
N SER A 39 5.36 -9.36 12.04
CA SER A 39 5.98 -10.40 12.87
C SER A 39 6.07 -11.77 12.20
N GLN A 40 5.34 -12.01 11.11
CA GLN A 40 5.19 -13.31 10.47
C GLN A 40 5.61 -13.32 8.99
N ARG A 41 5.38 -12.22 8.28
CA ARG A 41 5.42 -12.18 6.81
C ARG A 41 5.97 -10.86 6.28
N VAL A 42 6.37 -10.92 5.03
CA VAL A 42 6.69 -9.76 4.19
C VAL A 42 5.72 -9.74 3.02
N ASN A 43 5.05 -8.62 2.80
CA ASN A 43 4.32 -8.35 1.57
C ASN A 43 5.23 -7.50 0.69
N PHE A 44 5.67 -8.07 -0.44
CA PHE A 44 6.57 -7.41 -1.38
C PHE A 44 5.84 -7.16 -2.70
N GLU A 45 5.83 -5.91 -3.15
CA GLU A 45 5.09 -5.46 -4.32
C GLU A 45 5.94 -4.49 -5.14
N VAL A 46 5.97 -4.69 -6.46
CA VAL A 46 6.70 -3.83 -7.39
C VAL A 46 5.70 -3.30 -8.42
N PHE A 47 5.30 -2.04 -8.27
CA PHE A 47 4.48 -1.26 -9.19
C PHE A 47 3.17 -1.93 -9.68
N GLY A 48 2.20 -2.10 -8.80
CA GLY A 48 0.87 -2.65 -9.10
C GLY A 48 0.85 -4.10 -9.59
N ASN A 49 1.91 -4.86 -9.31
CA ASN A 49 1.86 -6.31 -9.43
C ASN A 49 1.11 -6.91 -8.25
N TYR A 50 0.57 -8.12 -8.41
CA TYR A 50 -0.05 -8.80 -7.28
C TYR A 50 0.98 -9.00 -6.14
N PRO A 51 0.72 -8.48 -4.91
CA PRO A 51 1.67 -8.56 -3.81
C PRO A 51 2.14 -10.00 -3.56
N LYS A 52 3.46 -10.18 -3.47
CA LYS A 52 4.07 -11.46 -3.15
C LYS A 52 4.29 -11.53 -1.65
N GLN A 53 3.44 -12.31 -1.00
CA GLN A 53 3.60 -12.61 0.41
C GLN A 53 4.67 -13.70 0.60
N LYS A 54 5.63 -13.42 1.48
CA LYS A 54 6.75 -14.32 1.82
C LYS A 54 6.87 -14.48 3.32
N LYS A 55 7.44 -15.59 3.75
CA LYS A 55 8.01 -15.70 5.11
C LYS A 55 9.41 -15.09 5.09
N TYR A 56 9.92 -14.70 6.26
CA TYR A 56 11.27 -14.13 6.33
C TYR A 56 12.01 -14.49 7.62
N TYR A 57 13.31 -14.21 7.62
CA TYR A 57 14.16 -14.08 8.79
C TYR A 57 15.31 -13.12 8.48
N LEU A 58 15.91 -12.56 9.53
CA LEU A 58 17.10 -11.71 9.45
C LEU A 58 18.34 -12.53 9.81
N ILE A 59 19.37 -12.49 8.98
CA ILE A 59 20.69 -13.09 9.24
C ILE A 59 21.73 -11.99 9.12
N GLY A 60 22.17 -11.43 10.24
CA GLY A 60 23.06 -10.27 10.21
C GLY A 60 22.44 -9.12 9.43
N ASP A 61 23.10 -8.70 8.36
CA ASP A 61 22.65 -7.66 7.43
C ASP A 61 21.76 -8.19 6.29
N THR A 62 21.37 -9.47 6.30
CA THR A 62 20.60 -10.07 5.22
C THR A 62 19.13 -10.27 5.61
N LEU A 63 18.22 -9.68 4.86
CA LEU A 63 16.80 -10.02 4.84
C LEU A 63 16.60 -11.19 3.87
N ARG A 64 16.40 -12.41 4.40
CA ARG A 64 16.06 -13.58 3.59
C ARG A 64 14.56 -13.79 3.58
N LEU A 65 13.95 -13.61 2.42
CA LEU A 65 12.58 -14.04 2.17
C LEU A 65 12.58 -15.48 1.66
N TYR A 66 11.53 -16.24 1.93
CA TYR A 66 11.45 -17.60 1.43
C TYR A 66 10.03 -18.12 1.21
N ASP A 67 9.92 -19.07 0.29
CA ASP A 67 8.76 -19.94 0.11
C ASP A 67 9.10 -21.36 0.54
N LYS A 68 8.11 -22.05 1.11
CA LYS A 68 8.12 -23.51 1.30
C LYS A 68 7.06 -24.09 0.38
N TYR A 69 7.44 -25.01 -0.51
CA TYR A 69 6.51 -25.62 -1.45
C TYR A 69 6.85 -27.09 -1.70
N SER A 70 5.88 -27.83 -2.21
CA SER A 70 6.02 -29.20 -2.70
C SER A 70 5.51 -29.25 -4.13
N THR A 71 5.94 -30.24 -4.92
CA THR A 71 5.57 -30.33 -6.34
C THR A 71 5.02 -31.69 -6.69
N SER A 72 4.15 -31.75 -7.71
CA SER A 72 3.61 -33.00 -8.23
C SER A 72 4.67 -33.89 -8.89
N ARG A 73 5.80 -33.31 -9.35
CA ARG A 73 6.94 -34.05 -9.90
C ARG A 73 7.47 -35.12 -8.94
N ASP A 74 7.45 -34.83 -7.64
CA ASP A 74 7.90 -35.76 -6.59
C ASP A 74 6.69 -36.33 -5.80
N ASN A 75 5.49 -36.31 -6.38
CA ASN A 75 4.23 -36.71 -5.72
C ASN A 75 4.02 -36.01 -4.37
N PHE A 76 4.44 -34.75 -4.27
CA PHE A 76 4.40 -33.93 -3.05
C PHE A 76 5.15 -34.52 -1.83
N LYS A 77 6.01 -35.53 -2.04
CA LYS A 77 6.75 -36.20 -0.95
C LYS A 77 7.92 -35.39 -0.41
N LYS A 78 8.41 -34.41 -1.18
CA LYS A 78 9.53 -33.54 -0.82
C LYS A 78 9.09 -32.09 -0.66
N GLN A 79 9.63 -31.45 0.36
CA GLN A 79 9.50 -30.02 0.58
C GLN A 79 10.75 -29.31 0.07
N TYR A 80 10.54 -28.28 -0.75
CA TYR A 80 11.57 -27.40 -1.26
C TYR A 80 11.48 -26.05 -0.56
N ILE A 81 12.64 -25.39 -0.46
CA ILE A 81 12.76 -24.02 0.01
C ILE A 81 13.36 -23.20 -1.12
N LYS A 82 12.70 -22.09 -1.47
CA LYS A 82 13.25 -21.09 -2.39
C LYS A 82 13.49 -19.81 -1.61
N ASN A 83 14.75 -19.38 -1.58
CA ASN A 83 15.21 -18.18 -0.89
C ASN A 83 15.31 -16.99 -1.86
N TYR A 84 15.15 -15.79 -1.30
CA TYR A 84 15.30 -14.51 -1.95
C TYR A 84 16.03 -13.59 -0.97
N ASP A 85 17.32 -13.39 -1.19
CA ASP A 85 18.19 -12.71 -0.25
C ASP A 85 18.40 -11.25 -0.65
N PHE A 86 18.20 -10.37 0.32
CA PHE A 86 18.47 -8.95 0.18
C PHE A 86 19.47 -8.51 1.24
N LEU A 87 20.55 -7.87 0.82
CA LEU A 87 21.47 -7.18 1.72
C LEU A 87 20.85 -5.85 2.16
N ILE A 88 20.72 -5.66 3.46
CA ILE A 88 20.30 -4.42 4.12
C ILE A 88 21.54 -3.54 4.24
N THR A 89 21.60 -2.49 3.44
CA THR A 89 22.72 -1.53 3.47
C THR A 89 22.41 -0.26 4.27
N THR A 90 21.12 0.02 4.45
CA THR A 90 20.62 1.10 5.30
C THR A 90 19.40 0.58 6.03
N LEU A 91 19.36 0.74 7.34
CA LEU A 91 18.15 0.59 8.16
C LEU A 91 18.20 1.65 9.26
N THR A 92 17.26 2.58 9.21
CA THR A 92 17.06 3.65 10.20
C THR A 92 15.58 3.74 10.53
N GLU A 93 15.19 4.70 11.38
CA GLU A 93 13.76 4.94 11.63
C GLU A 93 12.99 5.34 10.37
N SER A 94 13.65 5.98 9.41
CA SER A 94 13.01 6.58 8.23
C SER A 94 13.37 5.95 6.90
N TYR A 95 14.51 5.28 6.82
CA TYR A 95 15.05 4.76 5.55
C TYR A 95 15.42 3.29 5.64
N LEU A 96 15.10 2.55 4.58
CA LEU A 96 15.51 1.18 4.34
C LEU A 96 16.13 1.09 2.94
N THR A 97 17.28 0.42 2.80
CA THR A 97 17.88 0.14 1.50
C THR A 97 18.19 -1.34 1.36
N LEU A 98 17.61 -1.96 0.34
CA LEU A 98 17.79 -3.38 0.03
C LEU A 98 18.57 -3.54 -1.28
N ILE A 99 19.56 -4.43 -1.28
CA ILE A 99 20.28 -4.86 -2.47
C ILE A 99 19.96 -6.34 -2.74
N ALA A 100 19.39 -6.64 -3.90
CA ALA A 100 19.19 -8.00 -4.37
C ALA A 100 20.55 -8.66 -4.65
N ILE A 101 20.87 -9.74 -3.93
CA ILE A 101 22.19 -10.40 -4.02
C ILE A 101 22.16 -11.74 -4.78
N ASP A 102 20.99 -12.33 -4.99
CA ASP A 102 20.82 -13.55 -5.78
C ASP A 102 19.78 -13.39 -6.92
N SER A 103 19.76 -14.34 -7.86
CA SER A 103 18.88 -14.28 -9.03
C SER A 103 17.38 -14.29 -8.69
N ASN A 104 16.97 -14.96 -7.62
CA ASN A 104 15.58 -14.98 -7.18
C ASN A 104 15.18 -13.62 -6.60
N SER A 105 16.02 -13.03 -5.74
CA SER A 105 15.79 -11.69 -5.18
C SER A 105 15.72 -10.62 -6.28
N LEU A 106 16.59 -10.72 -7.30
CA LEU A 106 16.59 -9.83 -8.46
C LEU A 106 15.32 -9.99 -9.30
N GLN A 107 14.84 -11.22 -9.48
CA GLN A 107 13.58 -11.47 -10.15
C GLN A 107 12.40 -10.90 -9.35
N LEU A 108 12.40 -11.08 -8.03
CA LEU A 108 11.34 -10.60 -7.14
C LEU A 108 11.27 -9.07 -7.12
N SER A 109 12.40 -8.38 -7.22
CA SER A 109 12.49 -6.91 -7.31
C SER A 109 12.20 -6.35 -8.71
N GLY A 110 11.74 -7.18 -9.65
CA GLY A 110 11.48 -6.74 -11.03
C GLY A 110 12.74 -6.32 -11.78
N GLY A 111 13.88 -6.91 -11.45
CA GLY A 111 15.19 -6.62 -12.05
C GLY A 111 15.94 -5.46 -11.37
N LYS A 112 15.38 -4.84 -10.33
CA LYS A 112 16.04 -3.75 -9.60
C LYS A 112 17.07 -4.32 -8.63
N LYS A 113 18.36 -4.04 -8.87
CA LYS A 113 19.44 -4.50 -7.99
C LYS A 113 19.44 -3.79 -6.63
N LYS A 114 19.07 -2.52 -6.58
CA LYS A 114 18.99 -1.71 -5.36
C LYS A 114 17.61 -1.06 -5.30
N ILE A 115 16.97 -1.09 -4.14
CA ILE A 115 15.74 -0.34 -3.87
C ILE A 115 15.94 0.46 -2.59
N GLU A 116 15.66 1.75 -2.68
CA GLU A 116 15.68 2.69 -1.57
C GLU A 116 14.24 2.99 -1.18
N TYR A 117 13.94 2.85 0.10
CA TYR A 117 12.62 3.07 0.66
C TYR A 117 12.65 4.15 1.75
N CYS A 118 11.55 4.88 1.85
CA CYS A 118 11.17 5.70 2.99
C CYS A 118 10.08 4.97 3.80
N GLU A 119 10.04 5.15 5.11
CA GLU A 119 8.91 4.71 5.93
C GLU A 119 7.63 5.42 5.46
N ARG A 120 6.54 4.66 5.27
CA ARG A 120 5.32 5.12 4.59
C ARG A 120 4.73 6.42 5.16
N HIS A 121 4.71 6.58 6.48
CA HIS A 121 4.15 7.75 7.14
C HIS A 121 5.09 8.97 7.12
N LEU A 122 6.36 8.76 6.77
CA LEU A 122 7.37 9.81 6.65
C LEU A 122 7.63 10.22 5.20
N VAL A 123 7.00 9.56 4.23
CA VAL A 123 6.93 10.05 2.85
C VAL A 123 6.34 11.46 2.88
N GLU A 124 6.97 12.40 2.19
CA GLU A 124 6.47 13.77 2.09
C GLU A 124 5.10 13.76 1.43
N GLN A 125 4.08 14.18 2.17
CA GLN A 125 2.69 14.19 1.73
C GLN A 125 2.34 15.60 1.26
N PRO A 126 2.09 15.82 -0.04
CA PRO A 126 1.59 17.10 -0.50
C PRO A 126 0.20 17.29 0.10
N LYS A 127 -0.03 18.43 0.75
CA LYS A 127 -1.36 18.78 1.27
C LYS A 127 -2.37 18.73 0.12
N ILE A 128 -3.46 18.01 0.32
CA ILE A 128 -4.48 17.83 -0.71
C ILE A 128 -5.60 18.86 -0.54
N GLN A 129 -5.77 19.72 -1.54
CA GLN A 129 -6.99 20.50 -1.76
C GLN A 129 -7.97 19.59 -2.51
N PHE A 130 -8.76 18.84 -1.76
CA PHE A 130 -9.69 17.86 -2.31
C PHE A 130 -10.90 18.53 -2.97
N GLU A 131 -11.31 18.03 -4.13
CA GLU A 131 -12.50 18.50 -4.85
C GLU A 131 -13.52 17.37 -5.02
N THR A 132 -13.12 16.23 -5.58
CA THR A 132 -14.00 15.09 -5.82
C THR A 132 -13.20 13.80 -6.01
N VAL A 133 -13.75 12.66 -5.56
CA VAL A 133 -13.33 11.32 -5.99
C VAL A 133 -14.51 10.57 -6.57
N LYS A 134 -14.31 9.94 -7.73
CA LYS A 134 -15.25 9.00 -8.36
C LYS A 134 -14.60 7.64 -8.44
N PHE A 135 -15.37 6.60 -8.18
CA PHE A 135 -14.86 5.24 -8.11
C PHE A 135 -15.86 4.25 -8.71
N ILE A 136 -15.37 3.33 -9.53
CA ILE A 136 -16.10 2.17 -10.03
C ILE A 136 -15.35 0.91 -9.61
N SER A 137 -16.11 -0.09 -9.16
CA SER A 137 -15.68 -1.47 -9.03
C SER A 137 -16.57 -2.35 -9.91
N THR A 138 -15.96 -3.13 -10.81
CA THR A 138 -16.69 -4.11 -11.63
C THR A 138 -16.88 -5.43 -10.87
N ASN A 139 -17.56 -6.39 -11.48
CA ASN A 139 -17.76 -7.72 -10.92
C ASN A 139 -16.57 -8.65 -11.19
N CYS A 140 -16.53 -9.78 -10.47
CA CYS A 140 -15.68 -10.94 -10.73
C CYS A 140 -16.56 -12.20 -10.79
N TYR A 141 -16.00 -13.40 -11.01
CA TYR A 141 -16.75 -14.66 -10.91
C TYR A 141 -17.19 -14.97 -9.47
N GLY A 142 -16.51 -14.40 -8.48
CA GLY A 142 -16.86 -14.46 -7.07
C GLY A 142 -17.88 -13.40 -6.61
N LYS A 143 -17.82 -13.07 -5.31
CA LYS A 143 -18.70 -12.09 -4.65
C LYS A 143 -18.07 -10.69 -4.59
N CYS A 144 -17.50 -10.21 -5.69
CA CYS A 144 -16.98 -8.85 -5.75
C CYS A 144 -18.13 -7.84 -5.88
N PRO A 145 -18.26 -6.87 -4.96
CA PRO A 145 -19.30 -5.86 -5.05
C PRO A 145 -19.07 -4.99 -6.28
N SER A 146 -20.06 -4.95 -7.17
CA SER A 146 -20.11 -3.99 -8.26
C SER A 146 -20.83 -2.74 -7.78
N LEU A 147 -20.15 -1.60 -7.86
CA LEU A 147 -20.65 -0.32 -7.40
C LEU A 147 -19.99 0.83 -8.14
N THR A 148 -20.68 1.97 -8.19
CA THR A 148 -20.13 3.25 -8.57
C THR A 148 -20.41 4.24 -7.45
N LEU A 149 -19.44 5.08 -7.09
CA LEU A 149 -19.66 6.14 -6.12
C LEU A 149 -18.93 7.42 -6.49
N GLN A 150 -19.40 8.53 -5.90
CA GLN A 150 -18.76 9.83 -5.94
C GLN A 150 -18.80 10.44 -4.55
N ILE A 151 -17.69 11.02 -4.10
CA ILE A 151 -17.62 11.86 -2.90
C ILE A 151 -17.09 13.22 -3.33
N ASP A 152 -17.79 14.30 -2.98
CA ASP A 152 -17.36 15.68 -3.26
C ASP A 152 -16.85 16.40 -2.00
N LYS A 153 -16.29 17.59 -2.18
CA LYS A 153 -15.75 18.44 -1.10
C LYS A 153 -16.82 18.91 -0.11
N GLU A 154 -18.09 18.89 -0.51
CA GLU A 154 -19.25 19.11 0.37
C GLU A 154 -19.64 17.86 1.18
N LYS A 155 -18.81 16.80 1.13
CA LYS A 155 -18.97 15.53 1.87
C LYS A 155 -20.19 14.74 1.40
N ARG A 156 -20.76 15.03 0.24
CA ARG A 156 -21.90 14.29 -0.29
C ARG A 156 -21.39 13.02 -0.96
N LEU A 157 -21.93 11.88 -0.54
CA LEU A 157 -21.78 10.59 -1.19
C LEU A 157 -22.95 10.37 -2.14
N LEU A 158 -22.63 10.11 -3.40
CA LEU A 158 -23.54 9.46 -4.35
C LEU A 158 -23.10 8.01 -4.51
N PHE A 159 -24.05 7.08 -4.45
CA PHE A 159 -23.78 5.65 -4.49
C PHE A 159 -24.77 4.93 -5.41
N ILE A 160 -24.23 4.19 -6.38
CA ILE A 160 -24.96 3.32 -7.30
C ILE A 160 -24.51 1.90 -7.01
N GLY A 161 -25.36 1.15 -6.30
CA GLY A 161 -25.07 -0.23 -5.95
C GLY A 161 -25.62 -1.21 -6.99
N ARG A 162 -24.80 -2.18 -7.39
CA ARG A 162 -25.18 -3.28 -8.30
C ARG A 162 -24.95 -4.62 -7.60
N ARG A 163 -24.70 -5.67 -8.37
CA ARG A 163 -24.52 -7.05 -7.88
C ARG A 163 -23.50 -7.11 -6.74
N TYR A 164 -23.87 -7.80 -5.65
CA TYR A 164 -23.07 -7.97 -4.41
C TYR A 164 -22.73 -6.70 -3.63
N ALA A 165 -23.21 -5.52 -4.03
CA ALA A 165 -23.13 -4.32 -3.21
C ALA A 165 -24.02 -4.44 -1.96
N ILE A 166 -23.72 -3.64 -0.92
CA ILE A 166 -24.48 -3.66 0.36
C ILE A 166 -25.95 -3.29 0.18
N LYS A 167 -26.26 -2.42 -0.78
CA LYS A 167 -27.60 -2.07 -1.26
C LYS A 167 -27.56 -2.00 -2.78
N GLN A 168 -28.66 -2.31 -3.46
CA GLN A 168 -28.81 -2.15 -4.91
C GLN A 168 -29.72 -0.96 -5.22
N GLY A 169 -29.39 -0.20 -6.26
CA GLY A 169 -30.11 1.03 -6.64
C GLY A 169 -29.29 2.31 -6.41
N PHE A 170 -30.00 3.44 -6.31
CA PHE A 170 -29.43 4.78 -6.26
C PHE A 170 -29.62 5.37 -4.85
N TYR A 171 -28.51 5.78 -4.24
CA TYR A 171 -28.50 6.28 -2.87
C TYR A 171 -27.64 7.53 -2.73
N ALA A 172 -27.99 8.35 -1.75
CA ALA A 172 -27.19 9.48 -1.32
C ALA A 172 -26.99 9.44 0.20
N ALA A 173 -25.87 10.00 0.64
CA ALA A 173 -25.57 10.23 2.05
C ALA A 173 -24.65 11.45 2.20
N THR A 174 -24.41 11.86 3.44
CA THR A 174 -23.38 12.83 3.79
C THR A 174 -22.39 12.14 4.72
N LEU A 175 -21.10 12.25 4.44
CA LEU A 175 -20.05 11.73 5.30
C LEU A 175 -19.97 12.57 6.59
N SER A 176 -19.69 11.91 7.72
CA SER A 176 -19.26 12.63 8.92
C SER A 176 -17.89 13.27 8.68
N ASP A 177 -17.57 14.29 9.48
CA ASP A 177 -16.27 14.96 9.44
C ASP A 177 -15.11 13.97 9.62
N SER A 178 -15.29 12.99 10.50
CA SER A 178 -14.30 11.94 10.74
C SER A 178 -14.06 11.05 9.51
N LEU A 179 -15.12 10.59 8.84
CA LEU A 179 -14.99 9.78 7.64
C LEU A 179 -14.37 10.59 6.52
N PHE A 180 -14.78 11.84 6.35
CA PHE A 180 -14.23 12.72 5.33
C PHE A 180 -12.75 13.00 5.58
N GLN A 181 -12.34 13.31 6.82
CA GLN A 181 -10.93 13.50 7.16
C GLN A 181 -10.11 12.24 6.89
N SER A 182 -10.63 11.05 7.24
CA SER A 182 -9.95 9.79 6.90
C SER A 182 -9.75 9.63 5.39
N LEU A 183 -10.70 10.07 4.55
CA LEU A 183 -10.50 10.06 3.09
C LEU A 183 -9.33 10.97 2.70
N ILE A 184 -9.25 12.18 3.27
CA ILE A 184 -8.15 13.12 2.98
C ILE A 184 -6.79 12.51 3.38
N ASP A 185 -6.68 11.99 4.61
CA ASP A 185 -5.44 11.40 5.13
C ASP A 185 -4.99 10.22 4.24
N ILE A 186 -5.94 9.39 3.80
CA ILE A 186 -5.66 8.25 2.90
C ILE A 186 -5.20 8.72 1.52
N LEU A 187 -5.80 9.78 0.97
CA LEU A 187 -5.40 10.34 -0.32
C LEU A 187 -3.98 10.91 -0.25
N GLU A 188 -3.62 11.57 0.85
CA GLU A 188 -2.27 12.11 1.09
C GLU A 188 -1.22 10.99 1.12
N LEU A 189 -1.55 9.85 1.73
CA LEU A 189 -0.71 8.64 1.76
C LEU A 189 -0.69 7.82 0.46
N SER A 190 -1.54 8.14 -0.52
CA SER A 190 -1.71 7.33 -1.74
C SER A 190 -0.75 7.67 -2.86
N GLU A 191 0.15 8.66 -2.68
CA GLU A 191 1.20 9.01 -3.65
C GLU A 191 0.62 9.33 -5.05
N LEU A 192 -0.51 10.04 -5.08
CA LEU A 192 -1.39 10.17 -6.26
C LEU A 192 -0.66 10.62 -7.53
N ASP A 193 0.33 11.50 -7.40
CA ASP A 193 1.09 12.02 -8.53
C ASP A 193 1.92 10.97 -9.26
N LYS A 194 2.41 9.96 -8.53
CA LYS A 194 3.24 8.87 -9.06
C LYS A 194 2.39 7.76 -9.72
N LEU A 195 1.08 7.74 -9.45
CA LEU A 195 0.18 6.73 -10.00
C LEU A 195 -0.03 6.95 -11.51
N LYS A 196 -0.08 5.85 -12.25
CA LYS A 196 -0.39 5.83 -13.68
C LYS A 196 -1.22 4.60 -14.02
N THR A 197 -1.96 4.63 -15.12
CA THR A 197 -2.62 3.45 -15.69
C THR A 197 -1.62 2.64 -16.52
N TRP A 198 -1.76 1.31 -16.54
CA TRP A 198 -0.99 0.45 -17.46
C TRP A 198 -1.81 -0.75 -17.92
N LYS A 199 -1.38 -1.39 -19.01
CA LYS A 199 -2.06 -2.58 -19.54
C LYS A 199 -1.87 -3.74 -18.57
N GLN A 200 -2.99 -4.31 -18.13
CA GLN A 200 -3.04 -5.55 -17.36
C GLN A 200 -4.03 -6.50 -18.00
N GLN A 201 -3.70 -7.78 -18.00
CA GLN A 201 -4.61 -8.84 -18.38
C GLN A 201 -4.75 -9.76 -17.17
N VAL A 202 -5.84 -9.57 -16.44
CA VAL A 202 -6.17 -10.35 -15.25
C VAL A 202 -7.52 -10.97 -15.47
N TYR A 203 -7.61 -12.27 -15.21
CA TYR A 203 -8.87 -13.00 -15.23
C TYR A 203 -9.41 -13.09 -13.81
N ASP A 204 -10.73 -13.00 -13.68
CA ASP A 204 -11.44 -13.16 -12.40
C ASP A 204 -10.99 -12.20 -11.29
N ALA A 205 -10.80 -10.93 -11.66
CA ALA A 205 -10.61 -9.84 -10.71
C ALA A 205 -11.53 -8.67 -11.09
N PRO A 206 -12.04 -7.91 -10.11
CA PRO A 206 -12.72 -6.66 -10.40
C PRO A 206 -11.71 -5.68 -11.02
N GLU A 207 -12.14 -4.94 -12.03
CA GLU A 207 -11.45 -3.77 -12.53
C GLU A 207 -11.91 -2.57 -11.70
N TYR A 208 -10.93 -1.76 -11.29
CA TYR A 208 -11.17 -0.52 -10.58
C TYR A 208 -10.93 0.66 -11.50
N THR A 209 -11.89 1.58 -11.55
CA THR A 209 -11.71 2.90 -12.18
C THR A 209 -11.78 3.96 -11.09
N LEU A 210 -10.81 4.86 -11.07
CA LEU A 210 -10.69 5.93 -10.09
C LEU A 210 -10.42 7.25 -10.81
N GLU A 211 -11.16 8.29 -10.46
CA GLU A 211 -10.94 9.65 -10.93
C GLU A 211 -10.93 10.57 -9.71
N ILE A 212 -9.80 11.23 -9.46
CA ILE A 212 -9.61 12.12 -8.31
C ILE A 212 -9.29 13.51 -8.82
N HIS A 213 -10.09 14.48 -8.41
CA HIS A 213 -9.88 15.92 -8.62
C HIS A 213 -9.31 16.50 -7.33
N TYR A 214 -8.11 17.07 -7.43
CA TYR A 214 -7.39 17.61 -6.29
C TYR A 214 -6.33 18.60 -6.74
N ASN A 215 -6.05 19.65 -5.97
CA ASN A 215 -5.02 20.65 -6.28
C ASN A 215 -5.12 21.19 -7.73
N GLY A 216 -6.34 21.34 -8.27
CA GLY A 216 -6.57 21.78 -9.65
C GLY A 216 -6.15 20.80 -10.75
N LYS A 217 -5.89 19.52 -10.42
CA LYS A 217 -5.53 18.44 -11.36
C LYS A 217 -6.45 17.24 -11.22
N VAL A 218 -6.48 16.41 -12.26
CA VAL A 218 -7.25 15.17 -12.32
C VAL A 218 -6.31 13.97 -12.42
N LYS A 219 -6.47 13.00 -11.52
CA LYS A 219 -5.81 11.69 -11.62
C LYS A 219 -6.84 10.64 -12.00
N TYR A 220 -6.66 10.06 -13.18
CA TYR A 220 -7.45 8.93 -13.67
C TYR A 220 -6.62 7.66 -13.60
N LEU A 221 -7.21 6.57 -13.08
CA LEU A 221 -6.60 5.24 -13.00
C LEU A 221 -7.62 4.18 -13.38
N LYS A 222 -7.20 3.20 -14.19
CA LYS A 222 -8.06 2.08 -14.58
C LYS A 222 -7.27 0.77 -14.65
N ASN A 223 -7.37 -0.05 -13.61
CA ASN A 223 -6.56 -1.25 -13.45
C ASN A 223 -7.27 -2.32 -12.60
N PHE A 224 -6.90 -3.58 -12.78
CA PHE A 224 -7.35 -4.70 -11.94
C PHE A 224 -6.59 -4.72 -10.61
N PHE A 225 -5.29 -4.44 -10.65
CA PHE A 225 -4.44 -4.30 -9.48
C PHE A 225 -3.78 -2.93 -9.52
N LEU A 226 -4.03 -2.13 -8.49
CA LEU A 226 -3.36 -0.85 -8.28
C LEU A 226 -2.16 -1.03 -7.33
N PRO A 227 -1.18 -0.10 -7.32
CA PRO A 227 -0.01 -0.20 -6.45
C PRO A 227 -0.41 -0.25 -4.97
N ALA A 228 0.37 -0.94 -4.14
CA ALA A 228 -0.01 -1.19 -2.74
C ALA A 228 -0.17 0.09 -1.89
N VAL A 229 0.41 1.21 -2.32
CA VAL A 229 0.18 2.53 -1.72
C VAL A 229 -1.31 2.92 -1.73
N THR A 230 -2.09 2.46 -2.73
CA THR A 230 -3.52 2.79 -2.88
C THR A 230 -4.46 1.79 -2.21
N HIS A 231 -3.97 0.70 -1.60
CA HIS A 231 -4.85 -0.35 -1.07
C HIS A 231 -5.84 0.17 -0.01
N GLU A 232 -5.38 1.10 0.82
CA GLU A 232 -6.23 1.70 1.85
C GLU A 232 -7.35 2.54 1.24
N LEU A 233 -7.05 3.29 0.17
CA LEU A 233 -8.04 4.05 -0.60
C LEU A 233 -9.10 3.14 -1.21
N ILE A 234 -8.68 2.08 -1.91
CA ILE A 234 -9.62 1.15 -2.55
C ILE A 234 -10.49 0.45 -1.49
N LYS A 235 -9.89 0.01 -0.38
CA LYS A 235 -10.65 -0.58 0.72
C LYS A 235 -11.65 0.42 1.30
N TYR A 236 -11.22 1.66 1.55
CA TYR A 236 -12.08 2.72 2.07
C TYR A 236 -13.28 2.95 1.14
N LEU A 237 -13.05 3.10 -0.17
CA LEU A 237 -14.11 3.35 -1.16
C LEU A 237 -15.07 2.14 -1.30
N LEU A 238 -14.57 0.91 -1.22
CA LEU A 238 -15.41 -0.29 -1.22
C LEU A 238 -16.28 -0.44 0.05
N GLU A 239 -15.85 0.12 1.18
CA GLU A 239 -16.49 -0.06 2.47
C GLU A 239 -17.29 1.16 2.97
N ILE A 240 -17.07 2.36 2.40
CA ILE A 240 -17.66 3.60 2.89
C ILE A 240 -19.19 3.55 2.97
N SER A 241 -19.83 2.87 2.01
CA SER A 241 -21.29 2.69 1.96
C SER A 241 -21.85 1.88 3.14
N LYS A 242 -21.02 1.10 3.84
CA LYS A 242 -21.38 0.35 5.06
C LYS A 242 -21.29 1.20 6.33
N LYS A 243 -20.65 2.37 6.25
CA LYS A 243 -20.33 3.24 7.39
C LYS A 243 -21.21 4.51 7.44
N VAL A 244 -22.13 4.66 6.50
CA VAL A 244 -23.01 5.82 6.38
C VAL A 244 -24.46 5.37 6.26
N ASP A 245 -25.38 6.25 6.68
CA ASP A 245 -26.82 6.03 6.47
C ASP A 245 -27.21 6.37 5.03
N LEU A 246 -27.26 5.34 4.18
CA LEU A 246 -27.66 5.47 2.78
C LEU A 246 -29.17 5.68 2.64
N LYS A 247 -29.55 6.83 2.11
CA LYS A 247 -30.94 7.19 1.76
C LYS A 247 -31.17 6.98 0.28
N GLU A 248 -32.19 6.20 -0.06
CA GLU A 248 -32.57 5.95 -1.45
C GLU A 248 -33.00 7.26 -2.12
N THR A 249 -32.61 7.46 -3.37
CA THR A 249 -33.03 8.63 -4.16
C THR A 249 -34.27 8.30 -4.96
N LYS A 250 -35.17 9.27 -5.10
CA LYS A 250 -36.41 9.10 -5.90
C LYS A 250 -36.11 8.94 -7.39
N GLU A 251 -35.12 9.69 -7.87
CA GLU A 251 -34.72 9.69 -9.26
C GLU A 251 -33.36 8.98 -9.43
N PRO A 252 -33.20 8.18 -10.50
CA PRO A 252 -31.90 7.69 -10.93
C PRO A 252 -30.95 8.85 -11.25
N PHE A 253 -29.64 8.63 -11.07
CA PHE A 253 -28.60 9.57 -11.46
C PHE A 253 -27.41 8.84 -12.07
N GLU A 254 -26.61 9.56 -12.85
CA GLU A 254 -25.37 9.04 -13.41
C GLU A 254 -24.16 9.71 -12.75
N ILE A 255 -23.07 8.94 -12.63
CA ILE A 255 -21.76 9.44 -12.21
C ILE A 255 -20.87 9.35 -13.45
N SER A 256 -20.65 10.49 -14.09
CA SER A 256 -19.86 10.57 -15.32
C SER A 256 -18.37 10.70 -14.98
N PHE A 257 -17.54 9.96 -15.70
CA PHE A 257 -16.09 10.05 -15.63
C PHE A 257 -15.59 10.92 -16.80
N ALA A 258 -14.48 11.63 -16.60
CA ALA A 258 -13.74 12.21 -17.69
C ALA A 258 -13.30 11.09 -18.65
N THR A 259 -13.53 11.28 -19.94
CA THR A 259 -13.02 10.38 -20.98
C THR A 259 -11.52 10.60 -21.15
N GLU A 260 -10.76 9.50 -21.28
CA GLU A 260 -9.34 9.53 -21.70
C GLU A 260 -9.14 10.22 -23.06
#